data_AF-A0A2W4JI33-F1
#
_entry.id   AF-A0A2W4JI33-F1
#
_cell.length_a   1.000
_cell.length_b   1.000
_cell.length_c   1.000
_cell.angle_alpha   90.00
_cell.angle_beta   90.00
_cell.angle_gamma   90.00
#
_symmetry.space_group_name_H-M   'P 1'
#
loop_
_entity.id
_entity.type
_entity.pdbx_description
1 polymer ?
#
loop_
_entity_poly.entity_id
_entity_poly.type
_entity_poly.pdbx_seq_one_letter_code
_entity_poly.pdbx_strand_id
1 'polypeptide(L)'
;MPRQQAQGDRHVADPEGTTMASQQLPVFVYGTLRHGQSNYASFLAGHTSKEESAVLVGARIYDAGHYPYVDYNPASPATGSRVVGELMHIASDRYQQVMERLDMLEGYHPGSQFNHYERIATDVQRADGTPVRAWVYVVSPARRDSYLAGLTPIDSGDWVAHRANNCR
;
A
#
# COMPACT_ATOMS: atom_id res chain seq x y z
N MET A 1 -36.86 66.06 -8.92
CA MET A 1 -37.11 65.84 -10.36
C MET A 1 -35.93 65.03 -10.93
N PRO A 2 -36.13 64.14 -11.92
CA PRO A 2 -35.90 62.68 -11.77
C PRO A 2 -34.75 62.09 -12.62
N ARG A 3 -34.60 60.73 -12.54
CA ARG A 3 -33.98 59.76 -13.50
C ARG A 3 -32.44 59.59 -13.43
N GLN A 4 -31.82 58.42 -13.59
CA GLN A 4 -32.25 57.02 -13.77
C GLN A 4 -31.06 56.06 -13.54
N GLN A 5 -31.40 54.78 -13.38
CA GLN A 5 -30.65 53.53 -13.20
C GLN A 5 -29.46 53.23 -14.15
N ALA A 6 -28.52 52.40 -13.68
CA ALA A 6 -28.06 51.12 -14.29
C ALA A 6 -26.94 50.49 -13.40
N GLN A 7 -27.19 49.41 -12.65
CA GLN A 7 -27.08 47.99 -13.01
C GLN A 7 -25.63 47.49 -13.23
N GLY A 8 -25.18 46.56 -12.38
CA GLY A 8 -23.92 45.84 -12.62
C GLY A 8 -23.41 44.99 -11.45
N ASP A 9 -24.27 44.21 -10.79
CA ASP A 9 -23.84 43.08 -9.96
C ASP A 9 -23.11 42.06 -10.85
N ARG A 10 -21.81 41.89 -10.63
CA ARG A 10 -21.07 40.68 -11.00
C ARG A 10 -20.21 40.25 -9.82
N HIS A 11 -20.83 39.35 -9.06
CA HIS A 11 -20.21 38.34 -8.23
C HIS A 11 -19.03 37.72 -8.99
N VAL A 12 -17.80 38.09 -8.62
CA VAL A 12 -16.61 37.34 -9.04
C VAL A 12 -16.55 36.15 -8.11
N ALA A 13 -16.97 35.01 -8.66
CA ALA A 13 -16.84 33.71 -8.05
C ALA A 13 -15.36 33.41 -7.74
N ASP A 14 -15.11 32.95 -6.52
CA ASP A 14 -13.85 32.34 -6.11
C ASP A 14 -13.52 31.14 -7.03
N PRO A 15 -12.33 31.07 -7.65
CA PRO A 15 -11.90 29.85 -8.29
C PRO A 15 -11.21 28.93 -7.28
N GLU A 16 -11.86 27.80 -7.05
CA GLU A 16 -11.20 26.49 -7.00
C GLU A 16 -10.34 26.20 -5.77
N GLY A 17 -11.03 26.12 -4.62
CA GLY A 17 -10.72 25.07 -3.66
C GLY A 17 -11.01 23.71 -4.31
N THR A 18 -10.07 23.19 -5.10
CA THR A 18 -10.04 21.78 -5.49
C THR A 18 -10.04 20.98 -4.20
N THR A 19 -11.22 20.46 -3.86
CA THR A 19 -11.39 19.52 -2.76
C THR A 19 -10.60 18.29 -3.17
N MET A 20 -9.41 18.11 -2.59
CA MET A 20 -8.65 16.87 -2.72
C MET A 20 -9.54 15.76 -2.17
N ALA A 21 -10.32 15.11 -3.04
CA ALA A 21 -10.93 13.84 -2.72
C ALA A 21 -9.79 12.97 -2.21
N SER A 22 -9.85 12.56 -0.94
CA SER A 22 -8.92 11.61 -0.34
C SER A 22 -9.05 10.31 -1.13
N GLN A 23 -8.26 10.16 -2.19
CA GLN A 23 -8.31 9.00 -3.05
C GLN A 23 -7.98 7.78 -2.19
N GLN A 24 -8.98 6.92 -2.01
CA GLN A 24 -8.85 5.63 -1.36
C GLN A 24 -7.94 4.76 -2.23
N LEU A 25 -6.70 4.58 -1.81
CA LEU A 25 -5.74 3.77 -2.56
C LEU A 25 -5.95 2.29 -2.25
N PRO A 26 -5.85 1.39 -3.24
CA PRO A 26 -5.77 -0.03 -2.95
C PRO A 26 -4.55 -0.35 -2.08
N VAL A 27 -4.59 -1.48 -1.37
CA VAL A 27 -3.47 -1.98 -0.57
C VAL A 27 -2.75 -3.07 -1.35
N PHE A 28 -1.45 -2.93 -1.54
CA PHE A 28 -0.62 -3.98 -2.11
C PHE A 28 -0.12 -4.91 -1.00
N VAL A 29 -0.50 -6.18 -1.09
CA VAL A 29 -0.13 -7.22 -0.12
C VAL A 29 0.77 -8.27 -0.75
N TYR A 30 1.82 -8.67 -0.05
CA TYR A 30 2.88 -9.56 -0.58
C TYR A 30 3.13 -10.81 0.29
N GLY A 31 2.44 -10.92 1.43
CA GLY A 31 2.68 -11.96 2.44
C GLY A 31 1.40 -12.61 2.96
N THR A 32 1.24 -12.65 4.28
CA THR A 32 0.16 -13.34 5.00
C THR A 32 -1.27 -12.83 4.71
N LEU A 33 -1.38 -11.65 4.10
CA LEU A 33 -2.63 -11.03 3.66
C LEU A 33 -3.02 -11.40 2.22
N ARG A 34 -2.17 -12.10 1.46
CA ARG A 34 -2.50 -12.59 0.11
C ARG A 34 -3.62 -13.63 0.17
N HIS A 35 -4.38 -13.77 -0.92
CA HIS A 35 -5.47 -14.73 -1.02
C HIS A 35 -5.01 -16.14 -0.60
N GLY A 36 -5.79 -16.79 0.27
CA GLY A 36 -5.49 -18.14 0.78
C GLY A 36 -4.42 -18.20 1.88
N GLN A 37 -3.88 -17.06 2.31
CA GLN A 37 -2.95 -16.99 3.46
C GLN A 37 -3.69 -16.72 4.77
N SER A 38 -3.00 -16.93 5.90
CA SER A 38 -3.61 -17.00 7.24
C SER A 38 -4.39 -15.76 7.66
N ASN A 39 -4.01 -14.56 7.21
CA ASN A 39 -4.66 -13.32 7.61
C ASN A 39 -5.71 -12.84 6.60
N TYR A 40 -5.77 -13.40 5.38
CA TYR A 40 -6.70 -12.94 4.36
C TYR A 40 -8.17 -13.03 4.80
N ALA A 41 -8.58 -14.18 5.32
CA ALA A 41 -9.97 -14.43 5.70
C ALA A 41 -10.45 -13.50 6.82
N SER A 42 -9.56 -13.14 7.75
CA SER A 42 -9.91 -12.29 8.88
C SER A 42 -9.97 -10.81 8.51
N PHE A 43 -9.16 -10.35 7.55
CA PHE A 43 -8.96 -8.91 7.31
C PHE A 43 -9.49 -8.40 5.97
N LEU A 44 -9.57 -9.24 4.93
CA LEU A 44 -9.84 -8.79 3.56
C LEU A 44 -11.02 -9.50 2.90
N ALA A 45 -11.28 -10.77 3.24
CA ALA A 45 -12.39 -11.52 2.65
C ALA A 45 -13.74 -10.82 2.87
N GLY A 46 -14.44 -10.52 1.77
CA GLY A 46 -15.72 -9.81 1.81
C GLY A 46 -15.63 -8.30 2.10
N HIS A 47 -14.42 -7.74 2.10
CA HIS A 47 -14.17 -6.30 2.28
C HIS A 47 -13.55 -5.63 1.04
N THR A 48 -13.25 -6.41 0.00
CA THR A 48 -12.68 -5.96 -1.26
C THR A 48 -13.76 -5.83 -2.34
N SER A 49 -13.65 -4.81 -3.19
CA SER A 49 -14.44 -4.63 -4.42
C SER A 49 -13.78 -5.28 -5.62
N LYS A 50 -12.45 -5.41 -5.59
CA LYS A 50 -11.63 -6.06 -6.62
C LYS A 50 -10.32 -6.55 -6.01
N GLU A 51 -9.82 -7.68 -6.49
CA GLU A 51 -8.50 -8.23 -6.17
C GLU A 51 -7.79 -8.54 -7.47
N GLU A 52 -6.52 -8.14 -7.62
CA GLU A 52 -5.74 -8.40 -8.84
C GLU A 52 -4.25 -8.60 -8.56
N SER A 53 -3.57 -9.44 -9.33
CA SER A 53 -2.12 -9.62 -9.19
C SER A 53 -1.35 -8.36 -9.56
N ALA A 54 -0.29 -8.08 -8.80
CA ALA A 54 0.58 -6.93 -9.03
C ALA A 54 2.02 -7.21 -8.62
N VAL A 55 2.93 -6.33 -9.04
CA VAL A 55 4.36 -6.42 -8.77
C VAL A 55 4.89 -5.07 -8.31
N LEU A 56 5.60 -5.04 -7.19
CA LEU A 56 6.41 -3.90 -6.77
C LEU A 56 7.83 -4.05 -7.32
N VAL A 57 8.24 -3.16 -8.21
CA VAL A 57 9.57 -3.19 -8.85
C VAL A 57 10.57 -2.40 -8.01
N GLY A 58 11.82 -2.86 -7.94
CA GLY A 58 12.88 -2.18 -7.19
C GLY A 58 12.85 -2.47 -5.69
N ALA A 59 12.07 -3.47 -5.26
CA ALA A 59 11.94 -3.91 -3.87
C ALA A 59 12.55 -5.30 -3.67
N ARG A 60 13.04 -5.55 -2.46
CA ARG A 60 13.49 -6.88 -2.01
C ARG A 60 12.54 -7.40 -0.94
N ILE A 61 12.34 -8.70 -0.91
CA ILE A 61 11.56 -9.39 0.12
C ILE A 61 12.43 -10.41 0.84
N TYR A 62 12.29 -10.49 2.14
CA TYR A 62 13.08 -11.32 3.05
C TYR A 62 12.15 -12.23 3.84
N ASP A 63 12.55 -13.48 4.03
CA ASP A 63 11.79 -14.41 4.86
C ASP A 63 12.20 -14.28 6.33
N ALA A 64 11.27 -13.89 7.20
CA ALA A 64 11.43 -13.97 8.67
C ALA A 64 10.72 -15.20 9.26
N GLY A 65 10.45 -16.22 8.43
CA GLY A 65 9.80 -17.47 8.79
C GLY A 65 8.28 -17.36 8.72
N HIS A 66 7.66 -16.73 9.71
CA HIS A 66 6.19 -16.65 9.80
C HIS A 66 5.59 -15.51 8.97
N TYR A 67 6.37 -14.50 8.63
CA TYR A 67 5.96 -13.34 7.85
C TYR A 67 7.16 -12.78 7.05
N PRO A 68 6.91 -12.11 5.92
CA PRO A 68 7.97 -11.48 5.14
C PRO A 68 8.20 -10.01 5.50
N TYR A 69 9.44 -9.54 5.35
CA TYR A 69 9.76 -8.11 5.29
C TYR A 69 10.01 -7.68 3.86
N VAL A 70 9.42 -6.54 3.45
CA VAL A 70 9.78 -5.85 2.21
C VAL A 70 10.67 -4.67 2.52
N ASP A 71 11.82 -4.63 1.87
CA ASP A 71 12.74 -3.50 1.85
C ASP A 71 12.59 -2.74 0.54
N TYR A 72 12.17 -1.49 0.63
CA TYR A 72 11.96 -0.65 -0.53
C TYR A 72 12.16 0.82 -0.20
N ASN A 73 12.98 1.48 -1.01
CA ASN A 73 13.17 2.92 -1.00
C ASN A 73 12.99 3.45 -2.43
N PRO A 74 11.93 4.22 -2.72
CA PRO A 74 11.70 4.74 -4.07
C PRO A 74 12.80 5.69 -4.56
N ALA A 75 13.56 6.32 -3.65
CA ALA A 75 14.70 7.17 -4.01
C ALA A 75 15.98 6.37 -4.33
N SER A 76 16.04 5.08 -3.95
CA SER A 76 17.17 4.19 -4.21
C SER A 76 16.66 2.76 -4.44
N PRO A 77 16.01 2.51 -5.59
CA PRO A 77 15.41 1.22 -5.89
C PRO A 77 16.48 0.14 -6.10
N ALA A 78 16.19 -1.09 -5.66
CA ALA A 78 17.02 -2.26 -5.92
C ALA A 78 16.83 -2.74 -7.37
N THR A 79 17.60 -2.18 -8.31
CA THR A 79 17.52 -2.50 -9.74
C THR A 79 17.54 -4.02 -10.00
N GLY A 80 16.63 -4.48 -10.85
CA GLY A 80 16.47 -5.91 -11.19
C GLY A 80 15.72 -6.74 -10.15
N SER A 81 15.38 -6.17 -8.98
CA SER A 81 14.57 -6.84 -7.95
C SER A 81 13.08 -6.53 -8.12
N ARG A 82 12.23 -7.44 -7.68
CA ARG A 82 10.78 -7.27 -7.67
C ARG A 82 10.15 -8.05 -6.52
N VAL A 83 8.94 -7.64 -6.12
CA VAL A 83 8.11 -8.36 -5.14
C VAL A 83 6.76 -8.65 -5.77
N VAL A 84 6.36 -9.92 -5.76
CA VAL A 84 5.09 -10.41 -6.28
C VAL A 84 4.03 -10.32 -5.18
N GLY A 85 2.89 -9.74 -5.51
CA GLY A 85 1.79 -9.56 -4.58
C GLY A 85 0.45 -9.37 -5.27
N GLU A 86 -0.49 -8.82 -4.53
CA GLU A 86 -1.87 -8.59 -4.94
C GLU A 86 -2.32 -7.19 -4.53
N LEU A 87 -3.06 -6.53 -5.40
CA LEU A 87 -3.78 -5.29 -5.13
C LEU A 87 -5.16 -5.60 -4.59
N MET A 88 -5.41 -5.15 -3.37
CA MET A 88 -6.68 -5.26 -2.67
C MET A 88 -7.40 -3.92 -2.76
N HIS A 89 -8.40 -3.82 -3.63
CA HIS A 89 -9.26 -2.63 -3.71
C HIS A 89 -10.31 -2.74 -2.63
N ILE A 90 -10.18 -1.96 -1.56
CA ILE A 90 -11.11 -2.03 -0.44
C ILE A 90 -12.42 -1.32 -0.80
N ALA A 91 -13.57 -1.91 -0.43
CA ALA A 91 -14.86 -1.29 -0.63
C ALA A 91 -14.95 0.05 0.13
N SER A 92 -15.46 1.10 -0.53
CA SER A 92 -15.38 2.47 -0.01
C SER A 92 -16.09 2.70 1.31
N ASP A 93 -17.18 1.97 1.57
CA ASP A 93 -17.95 1.98 2.81
C ASP A 93 -17.20 1.32 3.99
N ARG A 94 -16.18 0.51 3.69
CA ARG A 94 -15.41 -0.25 4.68
C ARG A 94 -13.95 0.20 4.78
N TYR A 95 -13.52 1.09 3.89
CA TYR A 95 -12.13 1.48 3.70
C TYR A 95 -11.44 1.86 5.01
N GLN A 96 -12.02 2.80 5.76
CA GLN A 96 -11.40 3.28 6.99
C GLN A 96 -11.25 2.16 8.04
N GLN A 97 -12.30 1.37 8.25
CA GLN A 97 -12.29 0.26 9.20
C GLN A 97 -11.24 -0.81 8.83
N VAL A 98 -11.10 -1.13 7.54
CA VAL A 98 -10.11 -2.11 7.08
C VAL A 98 -8.70 -1.56 7.24
N MET A 99 -8.44 -0.31 6.85
CA MET A 99 -7.12 0.30 7.00
C MET A 99 -6.69 0.37 8.48
N GLU A 100 -7.59 0.72 9.40
CA GLU A 100 -7.29 0.73 10.84
C GLU A 100 -6.94 -0.68 11.35
N ARG A 101 -7.66 -1.71 10.88
CA ARG A 101 -7.37 -3.10 11.25
C ARG A 101 -6.05 -3.60 10.69
N LEU A 102 -5.70 -3.20 9.47
CA LEU A 102 -4.40 -3.51 8.86
C LEU A 102 -3.27 -2.79 9.60
N ASP A 103 -3.44 -1.52 9.94
CA ASP A 103 -2.46 -0.75 10.70
C ASP A 103 -2.19 -1.39 12.07
N MET A 104 -3.25 -1.82 12.78
CA MET A 104 -3.11 -2.55 14.04
C MET A 104 -2.39 -3.90 13.88
N LEU A 105 -2.70 -4.66 12.83
CA LEU A 105 -2.07 -5.95 12.57
C LEU A 105 -0.58 -5.80 12.29
N GLU A 106 -0.21 -4.83 11.46
CA GLU A 106 1.18 -4.57 11.07
C GLU A 106 1.96 -3.78 12.13
N GLY A 107 1.31 -3.39 13.24
CA GLY A 107 1.93 -2.58 14.28
C GLY A 107 2.38 -1.20 13.77
N TYR A 108 1.65 -0.66 12.80
CA TYR A 108 1.87 0.69 12.28
C TYR A 108 1.06 1.70 13.09
N HIS A 109 1.77 2.66 13.66
CA HIS A 109 1.20 3.83 14.34
C HIS A 109 1.75 5.11 13.68
N PRO A 110 0.88 5.95 13.08
CA PRO A 110 1.32 7.21 12.46
C PRO A 110 2.17 8.05 13.43
N GLY A 111 3.39 8.42 13.00
CA GLY A 111 4.32 9.24 13.79
C GLY A 111 5.13 8.51 14.87
N SER A 112 4.98 7.19 15.01
CA SER A 112 5.77 6.40 15.97
C SER A 112 7.12 5.94 15.39
N GLN A 113 8.20 6.11 16.16
CA GLN A 113 9.54 5.58 15.84
C GLN A 113 9.70 4.07 16.12
N PHE A 114 8.66 3.43 16.66
CA PHE A 114 8.67 2.03 17.08
C PHE A 114 7.92 1.12 16.09
N ASN A 115 7.45 1.67 14.97
CA ASN A 115 6.75 0.91 13.95
C ASN A 115 7.60 -0.24 13.43
N HIS A 116 6.98 -1.42 13.33
CA HIS A 116 7.60 -2.58 12.66
C HIS A 116 7.63 -2.36 11.15
N TYR A 117 6.54 -1.82 10.61
CA TYR A 117 6.40 -1.43 9.21
C TYR A 117 6.01 0.04 9.08
N GLU A 118 6.50 0.70 8.04
CA GLU A 118 6.01 2.01 7.59
C GLU A 118 5.04 1.82 6.42
N ARG A 119 3.93 2.56 6.43
CA ARG A 119 2.98 2.58 5.33
C ARG A 119 3.32 3.71 4.36
N ILE A 120 3.67 3.35 3.13
CA ILE A 120 4.02 4.30 2.07
C ILE A 120 3.04 4.19 0.90
N ALA A 121 2.80 5.31 0.20
CA ALA A 121 2.10 5.29 -1.09
C ALA A 121 3.14 5.22 -2.21
N THR A 122 3.07 4.19 -3.05
CA THR A 122 3.97 4.03 -4.21
C THR A 122 3.27 3.34 -5.37
N ASP A 123 3.89 3.33 -6.53
CA ASP A 123 3.32 2.72 -7.72
C ASP A 123 3.72 1.25 -7.78
N VAL A 124 2.73 0.39 -7.98
CA VAL A 124 2.92 -1.04 -8.30
C VAL A 124 2.41 -1.32 -9.70
N GLN A 125 2.99 -2.32 -10.37
CA GLN A 125 2.61 -2.68 -11.72
C GLN A 125 1.56 -3.78 -11.70
N ARG A 126 0.44 -3.58 -12.40
CA ARG A 126 -0.51 -4.64 -12.73
C ARG A 126 0.11 -5.66 -13.68
N ALA A 127 -0.56 -6.79 -13.88
CA ALA A 127 -0.16 -7.82 -14.84
C ALA A 127 0.01 -7.30 -16.28
N ASP A 128 -0.74 -6.25 -16.66
CA ASP A 128 -0.63 -5.59 -17.98
C ASP A 128 0.50 -4.53 -18.05
N GLY A 129 1.26 -4.35 -16.98
CA GLY A 129 2.33 -3.34 -16.85
C GLY A 129 1.85 -1.95 -16.43
N THR A 130 0.54 -1.72 -16.30
CA THR A 130 -0.01 -0.42 -15.91
C THR A 130 0.35 -0.10 -14.46
N PRO A 131 0.91 1.09 -14.16
CA PRO A 131 1.18 1.50 -12.79
C PRO A 131 -0.12 1.87 -12.06
N VAL A 132 -0.21 1.50 -10.79
CA VAL A 132 -1.31 1.83 -9.87
C VAL A 132 -0.71 2.30 -8.56
N ARG A 133 -1.15 3.47 -8.08
CA ARG A 133 -0.78 3.99 -6.76
C ARG A 133 -1.43 3.14 -5.68
N ALA A 134 -0.65 2.58 -4.77
CA ALA A 134 -1.13 1.70 -3.70
C ALA A 134 -0.41 1.97 -2.37
N TRP A 135 -1.08 1.63 -1.27
CA TRP A 135 -0.43 1.52 0.03
C TRP A 135 0.41 0.25 0.08
N VAL A 136 1.66 0.39 0.53
CA VAL A 136 2.59 -0.72 0.77
C VAL A 136 3.13 -0.59 2.19
N TYR A 137 3.13 -1.69 2.93
CA TYR A 137 3.86 -1.79 4.20
C TYR A 137 5.30 -2.20 3.88
N VAL A 138 6.27 -1.43 4.37
CA VAL A 138 7.70 -1.71 4.17
C VAL A 138 8.40 -1.70 5.51
N VAL A 139 9.51 -2.42 5.65
CA VAL A 139 10.30 -2.39 6.88
C VAL A 139 10.66 -0.95 7.24
N SER A 140 10.53 -0.58 8.51
CA SER A 140 10.84 0.80 8.93
C SER A 140 12.29 1.16 8.62
N PRO A 141 12.58 2.25 7.88
CA PRO A 141 13.94 2.63 7.51
C PRO A 141 14.87 2.79 8.72
N ALA A 142 14.34 3.27 9.85
CA ALA A 142 15.10 3.47 11.08
C ALA A 142 15.56 2.15 11.74
N ARG A 143 14.93 1.03 11.41
CA ARG A 143 15.20 -0.29 12.00
C ARG A 143 15.55 -1.37 10.97
N ARG A 144 15.66 -0.98 9.70
CA ARG A 144 15.91 -1.85 8.55
C ARG A 144 17.05 -2.82 8.82
N ASP A 145 18.24 -2.30 9.16
CA ASP A 145 19.43 -3.14 9.34
C ASP A 145 19.26 -4.14 10.48
N SER A 146 18.61 -3.73 11.58
CA SER A 146 18.33 -4.61 12.72
C SER A 146 17.31 -5.71 12.39
N TYR A 147 16.24 -5.39 11.66
CA TYR A 147 15.19 -6.37 11.31
C TYR A 147 15.60 -7.31 10.19
N LEU A 148 16.46 -6.87 9.27
CA LEU A 148 16.93 -7.69 8.16
C LEU A 148 18.22 -8.46 8.48
N ALA A 149 18.84 -8.21 9.64
CA ALA A 149 20.06 -8.89 10.06
C ALA A 149 19.87 -10.41 10.10
N GLY A 150 20.68 -11.13 9.31
CA GLY A 150 20.65 -12.59 9.23
C GLY A 150 19.50 -13.18 8.41
N LEU A 151 18.61 -12.36 7.84
CA LEU A 151 17.56 -12.84 6.94
C LEU A 151 18.10 -13.05 5.53
N THR A 152 17.60 -14.09 4.86
CA THR A 152 17.95 -14.39 3.48
C THR A 152 16.95 -13.71 2.54
N PRO A 153 17.41 -12.97 1.52
CA PRO A 153 16.52 -12.43 0.49
C PRO A 153 15.90 -13.55 -0.34
N ILE A 154 14.67 -13.36 -0.77
CA ILE A 154 13.95 -14.27 -1.66
C ILE A 154 14.11 -13.76 -3.09
N ASP A 155 15.05 -14.35 -3.83
CA ASP A 155 15.40 -13.91 -5.18
C ASP A 155 14.23 -13.93 -6.18
N SER A 156 13.27 -14.83 -5.98
CA SER A 156 12.06 -14.90 -6.82
C SER A 156 11.11 -13.71 -6.64
N GLY A 157 11.20 -13.02 -5.49
CA GLY A 157 10.27 -11.99 -5.09
C GLY A 157 8.90 -12.50 -4.61
N ASP A 158 8.68 -13.82 -4.56
CA ASP A 158 7.39 -14.42 -4.20
C ASP A 158 7.52 -15.26 -2.92
N TRP A 159 7.10 -14.66 -1.78
CA TRP A 159 7.17 -15.31 -0.47
C TRP A 159 6.22 -16.52 -0.36
N VAL A 160 5.04 -16.46 -0.98
CA VAL A 160 4.08 -17.58 -0.91
C VAL A 160 4.64 -18.80 -1.64
N ALA A 161 5.21 -18.59 -2.84
CA ALA A 161 5.89 -19.66 -3.56
C ALA A 161 7.13 -20.17 -2.81
N HIS A 162 7.92 -19.28 -2.22
CA HIS A 162 9.08 -19.64 -1.40
C HIS A 162 8.69 -20.57 -0.23
N ARG A 163 7.64 -20.20 0.52
CA ARG A 163 7.16 -21.01 1.63
C ARG A 163 6.60 -22.36 1.22
N ALA A 164 5.87 -22.43 0.10
CA ALA A 164 5.37 -23.70 -0.40
C ALA A 164 6.50 -24.69 -0.76
N ASN A 165 7.66 -24.18 -1.19
CA ASN A 165 8.83 -25.00 -1.51
C ASN A 165 9.60 -25.45 -0.25
N ASN A 166 9.60 -24.65 0.81
CA ASN A 166 10.29 -24.97 2.06
C ASN A 166 9.48 -25.87 3.02
N CYS A 167 8.19 -26.11 2.75
CA CYS A 167 7.34 -27.04 3.51
C CYS A 167 7.30 -28.47 2.94
N ARG A 168 8.18 -28.81 1.99
CA ARG A 168 8.35 -30.17 1.44
C ARG A 168 9.46 -30.92 2.18
#